data_AF-A0A929GN36-F1
#
_entry.id   AF-A0A929GN36-F1
#
_cell.length_a   1.000
_cell.length_b   1.000
_cell.length_c   1.000
_cell.angle_alpha   90.00
_cell.angle_beta   90.00
_cell.angle_gamma   90.00
#
_symmetry.space_group_name_H-M   'P 1'
#
loop_
_entity.id
_entity.type
_entity.pdbx_description
1 polymer ?
#
loop_
_entity_poly.entity_id
_entity_poly.type
_entity_poly.pdbx_seq_one_letter_code
_entity_poly.pdbx_strand_id
1 'polypeptide(L)'
;MLEEFTFLLSGIIFGLTLGVSPGPLLTLVISETLKHNRKEGIKVAIAPIITDLPIVLITLLILSKMSNFDPILGSISILGAIFIGYLAYENIFAKSVELNIQDVKPQSLKRGIIANFLSPHPYIFWFIIGAPTVLKALGISLFSAVSFILGFYVFLVGSKIFIATVVEKSRSFLKSNIYVYAIKFLGILLLIFSLMFLMEGLRFFGVI
;
A
#
# COMPACT_ATOMS: atom_id res chain seq x y z
N MET A 1 5.34 -22.48 9.21
CA MET A 1 5.44 -22.61 7.74
C MET A 1 4.21 -22.08 7.00
N LEU A 2 3.00 -22.65 7.14
CA LEU A 2 1.83 -22.16 6.38
C LEU A 2 1.43 -20.72 6.76
N GLU A 3 1.41 -20.39 8.06
CA GLU A 3 1.05 -19.03 8.52
C GLU A 3 2.10 -17.97 8.14
N GLU A 4 3.39 -18.31 8.23
CA GLU A 4 4.50 -17.42 7.82
C GLU A 4 4.37 -17.03 6.34
N PHE A 5 4.01 -18.00 5.50
CA PHE A 5 3.79 -17.76 4.07
C PHE A 5 2.59 -16.84 3.82
N THR A 6 1.52 -16.95 4.62
CA THR A 6 0.36 -16.05 4.53
C THR A 6 0.74 -14.60 4.81
N PHE A 7 1.60 -14.32 5.79
CA PHE A 7 2.07 -12.95 6.06
C PHE A 7 2.95 -12.40 4.94
N LEU A 8 3.86 -13.21 4.40
CA LEU A 8 4.65 -12.82 3.23
C LEU A 8 3.74 -12.49 2.05
N LEU A 9 2.80 -13.39 1.70
CA LEU A 9 1.85 -13.18 0.62
C LEU A 9 0.99 -11.93 0.83
N SER A 10 0.52 -11.70 2.06
CA SER A 10 -0.23 -10.50 2.41
C SER A 10 0.60 -9.24 2.17
N GLY A 11 1.87 -9.24 2.62
CA GLY A 11 2.82 -8.16 2.35
C GLY A 11 3.00 -7.92 0.85
N ILE A 12 3.21 -8.99 0.07
CA ILE A 12 3.34 -8.91 -1.39
C ILE A 12 2.10 -8.30 -2.04
N ILE A 13 0.90 -8.79 -1.68
CA ILE A 13 -0.36 -8.33 -2.28
C ILE A 13 -0.63 -6.87 -1.91
N PHE A 14 -0.54 -6.49 -0.64
CA PHE A 14 -0.74 -5.10 -0.23
C PHE A 14 0.31 -4.17 -0.83
N GLY A 15 1.57 -4.59 -0.85
CA GLY A 15 2.67 -3.83 -1.44
C GLY A 15 2.46 -3.61 -2.94
N LEU A 16 2.15 -4.67 -3.68
CA LEU A 16 1.82 -4.58 -5.11
C LEU A 16 0.63 -3.64 -5.33
N THR A 17 -0.46 -3.81 -4.60
CA THR A 17 -1.67 -3.00 -4.74
C THR A 17 -1.34 -1.53 -4.55
N LEU A 18 -0.84 -1.13 -3.38
CA LEU A 18 -0.51 0.27 -3.09
C LEU A 18 0.66 0.81 -3.93
N GLY A 19 1.40 -0.09 -4.58
CA GLY A 19 2.48 0.21 -5.50
C GLY A 19 2.00 0.60 -6.89
N VAL A 20 0.97 -0.07 -7.39
CA VAL A 20 0.42 0.12 -8.75
C VAL A 20 -0.90 0.89 -8.78
N SER A 21 -1.59 1.03 -7.65
CA SER A 21 -2.84 1.79 -7.59
C SER A 21 -2.61 3.25 -8.00
N PRO A 22 -3.45 3.82 -8.87
CA PRO A 22 -3.41 5.24 -9.21
C PRO A 22 -3.55 6.07 -7.94
N GLY A 23 -2.67 7.05 -7.74
CA GLY A 23 -2.68 7.89 -6.55
C GLY A 23 -1.62 8.98 -6.61
N PRO A 24 -1.62 9.95 -5.69
CA PRO A 24 -0.76 11.14 -5.77
C PRO A 24 0.73 10.79 -5.90
N LEU A 25 1.21 9.80 -5.14
CA LEU A 25 2.61 9.38 -5.21
C LEU A 25 2.96 8.68 -6.53
N LEU A 26 2.13 7.74 -7.00
CA LEU A 26 2.39 7.05 -8.28
C LEU A 26 2.29 8.02 -9.47
N THR A 27 1.32 8.95 -9.44
CA THR A 27 1.21 10.02 -10.42
C THR A 27 2.46 10.90 -10.44
N LEU A 28 3.04 11.21 -9.27
CA LEU A 28 4.30 11.94 -9.19
C LEU A 28 5.48 11.13 -9.71
N VAL A 29 5.56 9.82 -9.41
CA VAL A 29 6.57 8.91 -9.99
C VAL A 29 6.50 8.96 -11.52
N ILE A 30 5.30 8.82 -12.09
CA ILE A 30 5.06 8.87 -13.53
C ILE A 30 5.43 10.24 -14.10
N SER A 31 4.99 11.34 -13.46
CA SER A 31 5.24 12.71 -13.91
C SER A 31 6.73 13.05 -13.93
N GLU A 32 7.45 12.76 -12.86
CA GLU A 32 8.89 13.02 -12.75
C GLU A 32 9.69 12.12 -13.69
N THR A 33 9.23 10.88 -13.92
CA THR A 33 9.80 9.98 -14.94
C THR A 33 9.68 10.58 -16.34
N LEU A 34 8.49 11.07 -16.71
CA LEU A 34 8.19 11.55 -18.06
C LEU A 34 8.77 12.94 -18.35
N LYS A 35 8.99 13.77 -17.32
CA LYS A 35 9.60 15.10 -17.44
C LYS A 35 11.11 15.07 -17.43
N HIS A 36 11.72 14.17 -16.67
CA HIS A 36 13.16 14.15 -16.46
C HIS A 36 13.79 12.85 -16.94
N ASN A 37 13.56 11.75 -16.23
CA ASN A 37 13.99 10.39 -16.57
C ASN A 37 13.56 9.42 -15.46
N ARG A 38 13.78 8.11 -15.68
CA ARG A 38 13.51 7.08 -14.66
C ARG A 38 14.22 7.33 -13.33
N LYS A 39 15.40 7.97 -13.31
CA LYS A 39 16.14 8.20 -12.06
C LYS A 39 15.37 9.13 -11.13
N GLU A 40 14.78 10.20 -11.69
CA GLU A 40 13.93 11.10 -10.92
C GLU A 40 12.63 10.41 -10.45
N GLY A 41 12.03 9.56 -11.28
CA GLY A 41 10.91 8.70 -10.87
C GLY A 41 11.27 7.74 -9.72
N ILE A 42 12.43 7.09 -9.79
CA ILE A 42 12.93 6.17 -8.76
C ILE A 42 13.14 6.90 -7.43
N LYS A 43 13.69 8.13 -7.48
CA LYS A 43 13.84 8.97 -6.27
C LYS A 43 12.49 9.25 -5.60
N VAL A 44 11.41 9.44 -6.36
CA VAL A 44 10.06 9.57 -5.80
C VAL A 44 9.59 8.23 -5.23
N ALA A 45 9.81 7.12 -5.96
CA ALA A 45 9.34 5.79 -5.59
C ALA A 45 9.90 5.28 -4.25
N ILE A 46 11.11 5.69 -3.87
CA ILE A 46 11.74 5.33 -2.59
C ILE A 46 11.26 6.15 -1.40
N ALA A 47 10.48 7.24 -1.62
CA ALA A 47 10.02 8.12 -0.55
C ALA A 47 9.27 7.40 0.61
N PRO A 48 8.44 6.36 0.37
CA PRO A 48 7.79 5.61 1.43
C PRO A 48 8.75 4.96 2.43
N ILE A 49 9.95 4.53 2.00
CA ILE A 49 10.92 3.92 2.92
C ILE A 49 11.34 4.91 4.00
N ILE A 50 11.48 6.20 3.64
CA ILE A 50 11.89 7.26 4.54
C ILE A 50 10.70 7.75 5.38
N THR A 51 9.55 7.94 4.74
CA THR A 51 8.39 8.61 5.34
C THR A 51 7.49 7.68 6.12
N ASP A 52 7.36 6.41 5.69
CA ASP A 52 6.52 5.46 6.40
C ASP A 52 7.21 4.96 7.66
N LEU A 53 8.54 4.88 7.72
CA LEU A 53 9.26 4.39 8.90
C LEU A 53 8.80 5.04 10.22
N PRO A 54 8.73 6.38 10.37
CA PRO A 54 8.19 7.00 11.57
C PRO A 54 6.70 6.67 11.79
N ILE A 55 5.89 6.59 10.72
CA ILE A 55 4.47 6.25 10.79
C ILE A 55 4.29 4.82 11.33
N VAL A 56 5.05 3.86 10.81
CA VAL A 56 5.05 2.46 11.24
C VAL A 56 5.40 2.35 12.71
N LEU A 57 6.49 3.01 13.14
CA LEU A 57 6.93 2.97 14.53
C LEU A 57 5.88 3.57 15.47
N ILE A 58 5.32 4.74 15.14
CA ILE A 58 4.30 5.40 15.95
C ILE A 58 3.03 4.56 16.03
N THR A 59 2.55 4.04 14.89
CA THR A 59 1.35 3.19 14.85
C THR A 59 1.52 1.91 15.65
N LEU A 60 2.66 1.21 15.52
CA LEU A 60 2.98 0.03 16.32
C LEU A 60 3.04 0.35 17.82
N LEU A 61 3.65 1.47 18.21
CA LEU A 61 3.74 1.88 19.61
C LEU A 61 2.38 2.22 20.21
N ILE A 62 1.49 2.86 19.44
CA ILE A 62 0.13 3.18 19.90
C ILE A 62 -0.68 1.89 20.03
N LEU A 63 -0.71 1.07 18.98
CA LEU A 63 -1.58 -0.12 18.95
C LEU A 63 -1.09 -1.23 19.89
N SER A 64 0.21 -1.40 20.09
CA SER A 64 0.74 -2.38 21.06
C SER A 64 0.32 -2.09 22.50
N LYS A 65 0.04 -0.82 22.84
CA LYS A 65 -0.50 -0.44 24.15
C LYS A 65 -2.02 -0.64 24.26
N MET A 66 -2.71 -0.75 23.14
CA MET A 66 -4.17 -0.85 23.05
C MET A 66 -4.65 -2.25 22.66
N SER A 67 -3.74 -3.19 22.40
CA SER A 67 -4.03 -4.54 21.90
C SER A 67 -4.79 -5.44 22.88
N ASN A 68 -4.94 -5.03 24.15
CA ASN A 68 -5.66 -5.80 25.16
C ASN A 68 -7.17 -5.47 25.21
N PHE A 69 -7.65 -4.60 24.33
CA PHE A 69 -9.05 -4.17 24.29
C PHE A 69 -9.74 -4.72 23.04
N ASP A 70 -10.47 -5.83 23.20
CA ASP A 70 -11.21 -6.51 22.13
C ASP A 70 -12.13 -5.58 21.32
N PRO A 71 -12.89 -4.63 21.93
CA PRO A 71 -13.71 -3.69 21.16
C PRO A 71 -12.89 -2.79 20.23
N ILE A 72 -11.66 -2.41 20.62
CA ILE A 72 -10.78 -1.57 19.80
C ILE A 72 -10.29 -2.38 18.60
N LEU A 73 -9.87 -3.63 18.83
CA LEU A 73 -9.44 -4.54 17.75
C LEU A 73 -10.60 -4.87 16.79
N GLY A 74 -11.80 -5.06 17.31
CA GLY A 74 -13.02 -5.23 16.52
C GLY A 74 -13.32 -4.02 15.64
N SER A 75 -13.31 -2.81 16.22
CA SER A 75 -13.50 -1.57 15.45
C SER A 75 -12.44 -1.37 14.37
N ILE A 76 -11.17 -1.59 14.70
CA ILE A 76 -10.06 -1.50 13.73
C ILE A 76 -10.26 -2.49 12.58
N SER A 77 -10.67 -3.73 12.89
CA SER A 77 -10.90 -4.76 11.89
C SER A 77 -12.06 -4.40 10.94
N ILE A 78 -13.17 -3.86 11.47
CA ILE A 78 -14.29 -3.37 10.65
C ILE A 78 -13.88 -2.18 9.79
N LEU A 79 -13.18 -1.19 10.36
CA LEU A 79 -12.66 -0.05 9.61
C LEU A 79 -11.67 -0.52 8.51
N GLY A 80 -10.91 -1.58 8.78
CA GLY A 80 -10.03 -2.24 7.82
C GLY A 80 -10.79 -2.88 6.68
N ALA A 81 -11.86 -3.59 6.98
CA ALA A 81 -12.72 -4.14 5.96
C ALA A 81 -13.26 -3.05 5.02
N ILE A 82 -13.75 -1.93 5.58
CA ILE A 82 -14.27 -0.79 4.83
C ILE A 82 -13.18 -0.17 3.96
N PHE A 83 -12.01 0.12 4.54
CA PHE A 83 -10.91 0.75 3.81
C PHE A 83 -10.32 -0.15 2.72
N ILE A 84 -10.09 -1.44 3.01
CA ILE A 84 -9.64 -2.42 1.99
C ILE A 84 -10.71 -2.55 0.89
N GLY A 85 -12.00 -2.57 1.25
CA GLY A 85 -13.10 -2.62 0.30
C GLY A 85 -13.15 -1.38 -0.60
N TYR A 86 -12.87 -0.20 -0.05
CA TYR A 86 -12.70 1.03 -0.82
C TYR A 86 -11.53 0.93 -1.80
N LEU A 87 -10.35 0.48 -1.35
CA LEU A 87 -9.20 0.27 -2.23
C LEU A 87 -9.51 -0.76 -3.32
N ALA A 88 -10.23 -1.82 -2.97
CA ALA A 88 -10.65 -2.86 -3.93
C ALA A 88 -11.56 -2.27 -5.00
N TYR A 89 -12.55 -1.48 -4.60
CA TYR A 89 -13.44 -0.76 -5.50
C TYR A 89 -12.64 0.18 -6.41
N GLU A 90 -11.75 1.01 -5.86
CA GLU A 90 -10.93 1.94 -6.64
C GLU A 90 -10.08 1.20 -7.69
N ASN A 91 -9.49 0.06 -7.33
CA ASN A 91 -8.71 -0.77 -8.25
C ASN A 91 -9.58 -1.45 -9.33
N ILE A 92 -10.76 -1.96 -8.98
CA ILE A 92 -11.67 -2.62 -9.93
C ILE A 92 -12.25 -1.64 -10.96
N PHE A 93 -12.56 -0.41 -10.52
CA PHE A 93 -13.17 0.63 -11.35
C PHE A 93 -12.17 1.66 -11.87
N ALA A 94 -10.86 1.46 -11.64
CA ALA A 94 -9.80 2.32 -12.14
C ALA A 94 -9.91 2.50 -13.66
N LYS A 95 -9.93 3.76 -14.09
CA LYS A 95 -9.80 4.15 -15.50
C LYS A 95 -8.34 4.53 -15.81
N SER A 96 -8.00 4.60 -17.10
CA SER A 96 -6.65 4.97 -17.56
C SER A 96 -6.21 6.32 -16.98
N VAL A 97 -4.93 6.42 -16.59
CA VAL A 97 -4.35 7.62 -15.98
C VAL A 97 -4.35 8.79 -16.98
N GLU A 98 -5.10 9.86 -16.67
CA GLU A 98 -5.01 11.14 -17.38
C GLU A 98 -3.90 12.00 -16.78
N LEU A 99 -2.95 12.44 -17.61
CA LEU A 99 -1.76 13.17 -17.17
C LEU A 99 -1.86 14.64 -17.56
N ASN A 100 -1.85 15.54 -16.58
CA ASN A 100 -1.67 16.97 -16.81
C ASN A 100 -0.23 17.35 -16.42
N ILE A 101 0.58 17.73 -17.40
CA ILE A 101 2.03 17.93 -17.23
C ILE A 101 2.31 19.44 -17.15
N GLN A 102 2.54 19.96 -15.94
CA GLN A 102 3.04 21.33 -15.73
C GLN A 102 4.55 21.33 -15.47
N ASP A 103 5.30 22.20 -16.14
CA ASP A 103 6.76 22.28 -16.04
C ASP A 103 7.23 22.98 -14.75
N VAL A 104 7.81 22.21 -13.82
CA VAL A 104 8.45 22.77 -12.61
C VAL A 104 9.70 21.95 -12.28
N LYS A 105 10.80 22.63 -11.93
CA LYS A 105 12.15 22.09 -11.64
C LYS A 105 12.17 20.76 -10.83
N PRO A 106 13.14 19.86 -11.06
CA PRO A 106 13.25 18.57 -10.39
C PRO A 106 13.65 18.73 -8.91
N GLN A 107 12.69 18.57 -8.01
CA GLN A 107 12.93 18.32 -6.58
C GLN A 107 12.27 16.99 -6.20
N SER A 108 12.49 15.96 -7.01
CA SER A 108 11.66 14.76 -7.09
C SER A 108 11.63 13.96 -5.78
N LEU A 109 12.77 13.77 -5.10
CA LEU A 109 12.78 13.12 -3.77
C LEU A 109 12.01 13.94 -2.72
N LYS A 110 12.27 15.26 -2.64
CA LYS A 110 11.60 16.14 -1.67
C LYS A 110 10.09 16.18 -1.93
N ARG A 111 9.68 16.27 -3.20
CA ARG A 111 8.26 16.20 -3.60
C ARG A 111 7.66 14.84 -3.26
N GLY A 112 8.39 13.75 -3.47
CA GLY A 112 7.96 12.40 -3.10
C GLY A 112 7.75 12.26 -1.59
N ILE A 113 8.68 12.78 -0.79
CA ILE A 113 8.57 12.82 0.68
C ILE A 113 7.33 13.61 1.10
N ILE A 114 7.16 14.83 0.58
CA ILE A 114 6.01 15.69 0.91
C ILE A 114 4.69 15.02 0.47
N ALA A 115 4.64 14.51 -0.76
CA ALA A 115 3.44 13.89 -1.32
C ALA A 115 3.05 12.63 -0.54
N ASN A 116 4.00 11.75 -0.19
CA ASN A 116 3.70 10.56 0.59
C ASN A 116 3.32 10.90 2.04
N PHE A 117 4.09 11.79 2.68
CA PHE A 117 3.87 12.16 4.08
C PHE A 117 2.56 12.94 4.29
N LEU A 118 2.10 13.74 3.33
CA LEU A 118 0.81 14.43 3.40
C LEU A 118 -0.35 13.58 2.85
N SER A 119 -0.07 12.43 2.24
CA SER A 119 -1.12 11.54 1.78
C SER A 119 -1.80 10.87 2.98
N PRO A 120 -3.13 10.73 2.99
CA PRO A 120 -3.82 9.99 4.04
C PRO A 120 -3.54 8.48 3.98
N HIS A 121 -3.15 7.96 2.81
CA HIS A 121 -3.00 6.53 2.56
C HIS A 121 -2.06 5.80 3.54
N PRO A 122 -0.81 6.24 3.80
CA PRO A 122 0.09 5.51 4.69
C PRO A 122 -0.43 5.46 6.13
N TYR A 123 -1.01 6.56 6.64
CA TYR A 123 -1.57 6.60 7.99
C TYR A 123 -2.75 5.65 8.14
N ILE A 124 -3.73 5.74 7.23
CA ILE A 124 -4.92 4.89 7.26
C ILE A 124 -4.50 3.42 7.12
N PHE A 125 -3.61 3.10 6.18
CA PHE A 125 -3.11 1.73 6.02
C PHE A 125 -2.41 1.23 7.27
N TRP A 126 -1.45 1.97 7.83
CA TRP A 126 -0.67 1.48 8.97
C TRP A 126 -1.48 1.40 10.25
N PHE A 127 -2.40 2.34 10.52
CA PHE A 127 -3.28 2.25 11.68
C PHE A 127 -4.27 1.09 11.58
N ILE A 128 -4.81 0.85 10.39
CA ILE A 128 -5.97 -0.03 10.23
C ILE A 128 -5.58 -1.46 9.83
N ILE A 129 -4.53 -1.61 9.02
CA ILE A 129 -4.15 -2.89 8.42
C ILE A 129 -2.72 -3.27 8.81
N GLY A 130 -1.76 -2.40 8.51
CA GLY A 130 -0.33 -2.67 8.62
C GLY A 130 0.10 -3.03 10.04
N ALA A 131 -0.11 -2.13 11.00
CA ALA A 131 0.29 -2.37 12.40
C ALA A 131 -0.48 -3.54 13.05
N PRO A 132 -1.82 -3.67 12.91
CA PRO A 132 -2.52 -4.87 13.38
C PRO A 132 -1.96 -6.17 12.78
N THR A 133 -1.65 -6.19 11.48
CA THR A 133 -1.08 -7.38 10.81
C THR A 133 0.30 -7.71 11.34
N VAL A 134 1.15 -6.70 11.56
CA VAL A 134 2.48 -6.89 12.15
C VAL A 134 2.39 -7.39 13.58
N LEU A 135 1.48 -6.85 14.40
CA LEU A 135 1.30 -7.31 15.79
C LEU A 135 0.81 -8.76 15.85
N LYS A 136 -0.12 -9.15 14.97
CA LYS A 136 -0.53 -10.57 14.83
C LYS A 136 0.63 -11.46 14.40
N ALA A 137 1.41 -11.02 13.43
CA ALA A 137 2.58 -11.76 12.95
C ALA A 137 3.63 -11.94 14.05
N LEU A 138 3.89 -10.91 14.86
CA LEU A 138 4.80 -10.98 16.02
C LEU A 138 4.33 -11.96 17.09
N GLY A 139 3.01 -12.12 17.25
CA GLY A 139 2.43 -13.14 18.14
C GLY A 139 2.72 -14.58 17.70
N ILE A 140 3.05 -14.79 16.42
CA ILE A 140 3.45 -16.09 15.86
C ILE A 140 4.97 -16.22 15.84
N SER A 141 5.67 -15.30 15.17
CA SER A 141 7.14 -15.25 15.16
C SER A 141 7.67 -13.90 14.66
N LEU A 142 8.91 -13.55 15.07
CA LEU A 142 9.61 -12.39 14.51
C LEU A 142 9.82 -12.51 12.99
N PHE A 143 10.06 -13.73 12.50
CA PHE A 143 10.25 -13.99 11.08
C PHE A 143 8.99 -13.63 10.27
N SER A 144 7.80 -13.99 10.74
CA SER A 144 6.53 -13.66 10.08
C SER A 144 6.34 -12.14 9.91
N ALA A 145 6.62 -11.37 10.97
CA ALA A 145 6.51 -9.91 10.93
C ALA A 145 7.51 -9.28 9.95
N VAL A 146 8.77 -9.75 9.99
CA VAL A 146 9.81 -9.28 9.07
C VAL A 146 9.46 -9.65 7.62
N SER A 147 8.96 -10.85 7.37
CA SER A 147 8.53 -11.27 6.02
C SER A 147 7.38 -10.42 5.48
N PHE A 148 6.40 -10.06 6.31
CA PHE A 148 5.33 -9.13 5.92
C PHE A 148 5.89 -7.76 5.53
N ILE A 149 6.71 -7.15 6.40
CA ILE A 149 7.27 -5.81 6.18
C ILE A 149 8.17 -5.79 4.94
N LEU A 150 9.03 -6.78 4.78
CA LEU A 150 9.91 -6.88 3.62
C LEU A 150 9.09 -7.10 2.34
N GLY A 151 8.15 -8.04 2.34
CA GLY A 151 7.26 -8.28 1.20
C GLY A 151 6.50 -7.02 0.81
N PHE A 152 5.97 -6.30 1.80
CA PHE A 152 5.28 -5.04 1.60
C PHE A 152 6.15 -3.98 0.94
N TYR A 153 7.30 -3.61 1.53
CA TYR A 153 8.12 -2.53 0.98
C TYR A 153 8.81 -2.89 -0.33
N VAL A 154 9.27 -4.13 -0.50
CA VAL A 154 9.89 -4.59 -1.75
C VAL A 154 8.90 -4.45 -2.89
N PHE A 155 7.65 -4.89 -2.72
CA PHE A 155 6.65 -4.81 -3.78
C PHE A 155 6.01 -3.42 -3.91
N LEU A 156 5.90 -2.64 -2.82
CA LEU A 156 5.44 -1.25 -2.85
C LEU A 156 6.36 -0.34 -3.65
N VAL A 157 7.66 -0.43 -3.41
CA VAL A 157 8.68 0.41 -4.04
C VAL A 157 9.09 -0.19 -5.38
N GLY A 158 9.29 -1.51 -5.42
CA GLY A 158 9.71 -2.24 -6.63
C GLY A 158 8.73 -2.08 -7.78
N SER A 159 7.42 -2.15 -7.52
CA SER A 159 6.40 -1.92 -8.56
C SER A 159 6.39 -0.48 -9.08
N LYS A 160 6.61 0.53 -8.23
CA LYS A 160 6.74 1.93 -8.64
C LYS A 160 8.00 2.15 -9.49
N ILE A 161 9.12 1.53 -9.12
CA ILE A 161 10.37 1.54 -9.89
C ILE A 161 10.17 0.85 -11.25
N PHE A 162 9.47 -0.27 -11.27
CA PHE A 162 9.09 -0.97 -12.49
C PHE A 162 8.26 -0.07 -13.41
N ILE A 163 7.21 0.56 -12.88
CA ILE A 163 6.39 1.52 -13.64
C ILE A 163 7.24 2.67 -14.17
N ALA A 164 8.10 3.30 -13.35
CA ALA A 164 9.00 4.36 -13.81
C ALA A 164 9.88 3.90 -14.99
N THR A 165 10.43 2.69 -14.93
CA THR A 165 11.29 2.16 -15.98
C THR A 165 10.52 1.83 -17.28
N VAL A 166 9.32 1.29 -17.16
CA VAL A 166 8.48 0.95 -18.32
C VAL A 166 7.92 2.21 -18.98
N VAL A 167 7.49 3.19 -18.17
CA VAL A 167 6.89 4.44 -18.64
C VAL A 167 7.89 5.35 -19.35
N GLU A 168 9.15 5.37 -18.90
CA GLU A 168 10.24 6.06 -19.62
C GLU A 168 10.38 5.53 -21.05
N LYS A 169 10.22 4.22 -21.26
CA LYS A 169 10.32 3.57 -22.58
C LYS A 169 9.03 3.65 -23.38
N SER A 170 7.87 3.59 -22.72
CA SER A 170 6.57 3.53 -23.39
C SER A 170 5.47 4.21 -22.58
N ARG A 171 5.04 5.38 -23.06
CA ARG A 171 3.91 6.13 -22.48
C ARG A 171 2.57 5.41 -22.67
N SER A 172 2.45 4.54 -23.67
CA SER A 172 1.20 3.81 -23.96
C SER A 172 0.97 2.63 -23.00
N PHE A 173 1.97 2.18 -22.25
CA PHE A 173 1.83 1.10 -21.28
C PHE A 173 0.76 1.41 -20.22
N LEU A 174 0.71 2.65 -19.71
CA LEU A 174 -0.29 3.07 -18.71
C LEU A 174 -1.72 3.09 -19.26
N LYS A 175 -1.87 3.12 -20.58
CA LYS A 175 -3.16 3.03 -21.28
C LYS A 175 -3.47 1.61 -21.76
N SER A 176 -2.55 0.66 -21.54
CA SER A 176 -2.73 -0.71 -22.00
C SER A 176 -3.76 -1.44 -21.18
N ASN A 177 -4.51 -2.33 -21.84
CA ASN A 177 -5.46 -3.22 -21.17
C ASN A 177 -4.76 -4.12 -20.14
N ILE A 178 -3.48 -4.45 -20.34
CA ILE A 178 -2.69 -5.27 -19.41
C ILE A 178 -2.56 -4.59 -18.05
N TYR A 179 -2.20 -3.30 -18.03
CA TYR A 179 -2.10 -2.53 -16.80
C TYR A 179 -3.45 -2.45 -16.08
N VAL A 180 -4.53 -2.19 -16.84
CA VAL A 180 -5.90 -2.13 -16.30
C VAL A 180 -6.33 -3.48 -15.71
N TYR A 181 -6.06 -4.60 -16.40
CA TYR A 181 -6.42 -5.93 -15.90
C TYR A 181 -5.62 -6.31 -14.66
N ALA A 182 -4.33 -5.95 -14.58
CA ALA A 182 -3.53 -6.18 -13.38
C ALA A 182 -4.15 -5.45 -12.18
N ILE A 183 -4.43 -4.15 -12.29
CA ILE A 183 -5.07 -3.38 -11.20
C ILE A 183 -6.40 -4.02 -10.79
N LYS A 184 -7.26 -4.37 -11.75
CA LYS A 184 -8.55 -5.02 -11.46
C LYS A 184 -8.39 -6.34 -10.71
N PHE A 185 -7.43 -7.17 -11.11
CA PHE A 185 -7.13 -8.44 -10.43
C PHE A 185 -6.67 -8.21 -8.99
N LEU A 186 -5.78 -7.24 -8.75
CA LEU A 186 -5.37 -6.87 -7.39
C LEU A 186 -6.56 -6.38 -6.55
N GLY A 187 -7.47 -5.62 -7.15
CA GLY A 187 -8.72 -5.21 -6.51
C GLY A 187 -9.58 -6.39 -6.08
N ILE A 188 -9.67 -7.46 -6.89
CA ILE A 188 -10.38 -8.70 -6.51
C ILE A 188 -9.68 -9.38 -5.33
N LEU A 189 -8.35 -9.45 -5.32
CA LEU A 189 -7.61 -10.01 -4.19
C LEU A 189 -7.85 -9.21 -2.90
N LEU A 190 -7.92 -7.88 -2.99
CA LEU A 190 -8.26 -7.05 -1.83
C LEU A 190 -9.68 -7.31 -1.31
N LEU A 191 -10.66 -7.61 -2.15
CA LEU A 191 -12.01 -7.97 -1.67
C LEU A 191 -11.96 -9.18 -0.73
N ILE A 192 -11.09 -10.16 -1.01
CA ILE A 192 -10.90 -11.32 -0.13
C ILE A 192 -10.39 -10.86 1.24
N PHE A 193 -9.36 -10.00 1.27
CA PHE A 193 -8.85 -9.44 2.52
C PHE A 193 -9.88 -8.58 3.26
N SER A 194 -10.70 -7.80 2.54
CA SER A 194 -11.78 -7.00 3.13
C SER A 194 -12.78 -7.90 3.88
N LEU A 195 -13.20 -9.01 3.28
CA LEU A 195 -14.09 -9.98 3.92
C LEU A 195 -13.43 -10.64 5.13
N MET A 196 -12.14 -10.99 5.05
CA MET A 196 -11.40 -11.56 6.18
C MET A 196 -11.38 -10.60 7.39
N PHE A 197 -11.06 -9.32 7.15
CA PHE A 197 -11.07 -8.29 8.18
C PHE A 197 -12.47 -8.05 8.77
N LEU A 198 -13.52 -8.15 7.94
CA LEU A 198 -14.90 -8.02 8.41
C LEU A 198 -15.28 -9.17 9.35
N MET A 199 -14.98 -10.41 8.94
CA MET A 199 -15.24 -11.59 9.77
C MET A 199 -14.50 -11.51 11.10
N GLU A 200 -13.25 -11.03 11.07
CA GLU A 200 -12.46 -10.86 12.28
C GLU A 200 -13.06 -9.79 13.21
N GLY A 201 -13.51 -8.66 12.67
CA GLY A 201 -14.20 -7.64 13.44
C GLY A 201 -15.48 -8.16 14.11
N LEU A 202 -16.28 -8.94 13.38
CA LEU A 202 -17.50 -9.54 13.93
C LEU A 202 -17.23 -10.55 15.05
N ARG A 203 -16.12 -11.31 14.97
CA ARG A 203 -15.68 -12.21 16.04
C ARG A 203 -15.30 -11.47 17.31
N PHE A 204 -14.58 -10.35 17.20
CA PHE A 204 -14.23 -9.52 18.36
C PHE A 204 -15.45 -8.93 19.08
N PHE A 205 -16.55 -8.71 18.35
CA PHE A 205 -17.82 -8.26 18.93
C PHE A 205 -18.74 -9.41 19.37
N GLY A 206 -18.33 -10.67 19.21
CA GLY A 206 -19.14 -11.84 19.58
C GLY A 206 -20.41 -12.02 18.76
N VAL A 207 -20.47 -11.45 17.54
CA VAL A 207 -21.61 -11.58 16.63
C VAL A 207 -21.62 -12.95 15.95
N ILE A 208 -20.44 -13.53 15.75
CA ILE A 208 -20.19 -14.86 15.17
C ILE A 208 -19.05 -15.58 15.88
#